data_AF-A0A7W6R4Y0-F1
#
_entry.id   AF-A0A7W6R4Y0-F1
#
_cell.length_a   1.000
_cell.length_b   1.000
_cell.length_c   1.000
_cell.angle_alpha   90.00
_cell.angle_beta   90.00
_cell.angle_gamma   90.00
#
_symmetry.space_group_name_H-M   'P 1'
#
loop_
_entity.id
_entity.type
_entity.pdbx_description
1 polymer ?
#
loop_
_entity_poly.entity_id
_entity_poly.type
_entity_poly.pdbx_seq_one_letter_code
_entity_poly.pdbx_strand_id
1 'polypeptide(L)'
;MDETELAFEEIRELAKEAGRQHWHDFLAIGEPPILDECLNVRRAWMFFRNPDIQIPPQASLRKCALVVSDRGEVRFTADYYPDLNKCREYLEKMSDHFEERGL
;
A
#
# COMPACT_ATOMS: atom_id res chain seq x y z
N MET A 1 3.28 -5.31 26.60
CA MET A 1 2.79 -6.56 25.99
C MET A 1 3.40 -6.58 24.61
N ASP A 2 4.06 -7.67 24.24
CA ASP A 2 4.73 -7.86 22.95
C ASP A 2 3.80 -7.50 21.79
N GLU A 3 3.97 -6.32 21.22
CA GLU A 3 3.32 -5.93 19.97
C GLU A 3 4.23 -6.45 18.85
N THR A 4 4.01 -7.70 18.48
CA THR A 4 4.86 -8.41 17.52
C THR A 4 4.72 -7.75 16.15
N GLU A 5 5.79 -7.10 15.70
CA GLU A 5 5.90 -6.57 14.34
C GLU A 5 5.67 -7.73 13.34
N LEU A 6 4.77 -7.52 12.37
CA LEU A 6 4.46 -8.48 11.33
C LEU A 6 5.67 -8.69 10.43
N ALA A 7 5.84 -9.93 9.96
CA ALA A 7 6.85 -10.21 8.96
C ALA A 7 6.50 -9.50 7.64
N PHE A 8 7.51 -9.11 6.86
CA PHE A 8 7.31 -8.46 5.57
C PHE A 8 6.38 -9.26 4.63
N GLU A 9 6.45 -10.59 4.62
CA GLU A 9 5.55 -11.39 3.79
C GLU A 9 4.09 -11.30 4.24
N GLU A 10 3.82 -11.15 5.54
CA GLU A 10 2.46 -10.93 6.04
C GLU A 10 1.95 -9.54 5.62
N ILE A 11 2.78 -8.51 5.80
CA ILE A 11 2.50 -7.14 5.36
C ILE A 11 2.19 -7.10 3.86
N ARG A 12 2.96 -7.85 3.07
CA ARG A 12 2.78 -7.96 1.62
C ARG A 12 1.51 -8.71 1.26
N GLU A 13 1.18 -9.79 1.94
CA GLU A 13 -0.09 -10.49 1.70
C GLU A 13 -1.30 -9.63 2.07
N LEU A 14 -1.23 -8.86 3.16
CA LEU A 14 -2.25 -7.87 3.52
C LEU A 14 -2.44 -6.82 2.42
N ALA A 15 -1.34 -6.28 1.88
CA ALA A 15 -1.40 -5.34 0.76
C ALA A 15 -2.02 -5.97 -0.48
N LYS A 16 -1.65 -7.21 -0.83
CA LYS A 16 -2.22 -7.92 -1.97
C LYS A 16 -3.71 -8.20 -1.77
N GLU A 17 -4.12 -8.65 -0.60
CA GLU A 17 -5.53 -8.91 -0.31
C GLU A 17 -6.36 -7.62 -0.38
N ALA A 18 -5.88 -6.55 0.25
CA ALA A 18 -6.55 -5.24 0.21
C ALA A 18 -6.63 -4.69 -1.22
N GLY A 19 -5.54 -4.78 -2.00
CA GLY A 19 -5.53 -4.38 -3.40
C GLY A 19 -6.48 -5.23 -4.25
N ARG A 20 -6.53 -6.55 -4.03
CA ARG A 20 -7.46 -7.46 -4.71
C ARG A 20 -8.91 -7.10 -4.44
N GLN A 21 -9.25 -6.78 -3.19
CA GLN A 21 -10.61 -6.36 -2.83
C GLN A 21 -10.94 -4.99 -3.42
N HIS A 22 -9.99 -4.04 -3.38
CA HIS A 22 -10.22 -2.67 -3.81
C HIS A 22 -10.34 -2.52 -5.33
N TRP A 23 -9.55 -3.28 -6.08
CA TRP A 23 -9.57 -3.28 -7.55
C TRP A 23 -10.24 -4.53 -8.12
N HIS A 24 -11.05 -5.24 -7.34
CA HIS A 24 -11.68 -6.49 -7.73
C HIS A 24 -12.39 -6.38 -9.10
N ASP A 25 -13.13 -5.30 -9.31
CA ASP A 25 -13.90 -5.05 -10.54
C ASP A 25 -13.03 -4.79 -11.78
N PHE A 26 -11.75 -4.45 -11.59
CA PHE A 26 -10.80 -4.12 -12.66
C PHE A 26 -9.69 -5.15 -12.83
N LEU A 27 -9.54 -6.07 -11.87
CA LEU A 27 -8.51 -7.09 -11.87
C LEU A 27 -8.93 -8.29 -12.69
N ALA A 28 -8.12 -8.65 -13.68
CA ALA A 28 -8.29 -9.92 -14.36
C ALA A 28 -7.91 -11.09 -13.43
N ILE A 29 -8.49 -12.26 -13.69
CA ILE A 29 -8.20 -13.48 -12.93
C ILE A 29 -6.71 -13.81 -13.09
N GLY A 30 -5.98 -13.82 -11.96
CA GLY A 30 -4.56 -14.15 -11.92
C GLY A 30 -3.60 -12.97 -12.04
N GLU A 31 -4.10 -11.74 -12.23
CA GLU A 31 -3.25 -10.55 -12.22
C GLU A 31 -2.89 -10.11 -10.80
N PRO A 32 -1.63 -9.69 -10.56
CA PRO A 32 -1.25 -9.14 -9.28
C PRO A 32 -1.83 -7.72 -9.11
N PRO A 33 -2.46 -7.42 -7.95
CA PRO A 33 -3.06 -6.10 -7.68
C PRO A 33 -2.01 -4.99 -7.52
N ILE A 34 -0.82 -5.37 -7.05
CA ILE A 34 0.28 -4.49 -6.71
C ILE A 34 1.55 -4.93 -7.41
N LEU A 35 2.48 -4.00 -7.57
CA LEU A 35 3.84 -4.30 -7.98
C LEU A 35 4.58 -5.08 -6.88
N ASP A 36 5.58 -5.86 -7.28
CA ASP A 36 6.51 -6.49 -6.33
C ASP A 36 7.42 -5.46 -5.65
N GLU A 37 7.64 -4.33 -6.30
CA GLU A 37 8.38 -3.20 -5.73
C GLU A 37 7.53 -2.47 -4.69
N CYS A 38 8.13 -2.23 -3.53
CA CYS A 38 7.53 -1.45 -2.45
C CYS A 38 8.57 -0.50 -1.86
N LEU A 39 8.12 0.61 -1.28
CA LEU A 39 8.95 1.45 -0.44
C LEU A 39 8.74 1.06 1.02
N ASN A 40 9.82 0.97 1.79
CA ASN A 40 9.75 0.85 3.24
C ASN A 40 10.39 2.09 3.87
N VAL A 41 9.72 2.64 4.87
CA VAL A 41 10.26 3.67 5.77
C VAL A 41 9.86 3.28 7.17
N ARG A 42 10.86 2.94 7.99
CA ARG A 42 10.67 2.55 9.40
C ARG A 42 9.57 1.48 9.52
N ARG A 43 8.40 1.88 10.04
CA ARG A 43 7.24 1.03 10.34
C ARG A 43 6.15 1.04 9.27
N ALA A 44 6.39 1.67 8.14
CA ALA A 44 5.40 1.77 7.06
C ALA A 44 5.95 1.23 5.74
N TRP A 45 5.15 0.41 5.07
CA TRP A 45 5.41 -0.15 3.75
C TRP A 45 4.39 0.39 2.76
N MET A 46 4.86 1.04 1.70
CA MET A 46 4.04 1.51 0.60
C MET A 46 4.16 0.56 -0.59
N PHE A 47 3.03 0.04 -1.04
CA PHE A 47 2.88 -0.79 -2.23
C PHE A 47 2.18 -0.01 -3.32
N PHE A 48 2.67 -0.17 -4.54
CA PHE A 48 2.13 0.51 -5.71
C PHE A 48 1.18 -0.39 -6.47
N ARG A 49 0.13 0.20 -7.03
CA ARG A 49 -0.80 -0.51 -7.90
C ARG A 49 -0.07 -1.00 -9.15
N ASN A 50 -0.41 -2.21 -9.62
CA ASN A 50 0.08 -2.67 -10.90
C ASN A 50 -0.47 -1.75 -12.04
N PRO A 51 0.41 -1.11 -12.84
CA PRO A 51 -0.01 -0.24 -13.93
C PRO A 51 -0.78 -0.97 -15.05
N ASP A 52 -0.66 -2.30 -15.13
CA ASP A 52 -1.39 -3.12 -16.11
C ASP A 52 -2.89 -3.07 -15.89
N ILE A 53 -3.34 -2.88 -14.63
CA ILE A 53 -4.75 -2.77 -14.28
C ILE A 53 -5.34 -1.53 -14.98
N GLN A 54 -6.23 -1.74 -15.93
CA GLN A 54 -6.87 -0.66 -16.68
C GLN A 54 -8.06 -0.08 -15.90
N ILE A 55 -7.78 0.90 -15.04
CA ILE A 55 -8.85 1.62 -14.31
C ILE A 55 -9.35 2.79 -15.18
N PRO A 56 -10.65 2.85 -15.50
CA PRO A 56 -11.21 3.92 -16.30
C PRO A 56 -11.01 5.29 -15.61
N PRO A 57 -10.77 6.37 -16.38
CA PRO A 57 -10.42 7.68 -15.84
C PRO A 57 -11.51 8.33 -14.96
N GLN A 58 -12.74 7.82 -15.05
CA GLN A 58 -13.90 8.27 -14.30
C GLN A 58 -14.03 7.58 -12.94
N ALA A 59 -13.32 6.46 -12.71
CA ALA A 59 -13.30 5.79 -11.42
C ALA A 59 -12.40 6.56 -10.45
N SER A 60 -12.95 6.96 -9.31
CA SER A 60 -12.22 7.63 -8.23
C SER A 60 -11.08 6.78 -7.64
N LEU A 61 -11.04 5.47 -7.96
CA LEU A 61 -10.07 4.46 -7.52
C LEU A 61 -8.73 4.51 -8.26
N ARG A 62 -8.56 5.47 -9.17
CA ARG A 62 -7.44 5.54 -10.13
C ARG A 62 -6.07 5.82 -9.52
N LYS A 63 -6.00 6.48 -8.35
CA LYS A 63 -4.74 7.01 -7.81
C LYS A 63 -4.55 6.64 -6.35
N CYS A 64 -4.65 5.36 -6.06
CA CYS A 64 -4.46 4.86 -4.71
C CYS A 64 -3.21 3.98 -4.63
N ALA A 65 -2.26 4.39 -3.78
CA ALA A 65 -1.20 3.52 -3.29
C ALA A 65 -1.68 2.87 -1.98
N LEU A 66 -1.15 1.69 -1.68
CA LEU A 66 -1.44 0.96 -0.45
C LEU A 66 -0.31 1.23 0.53
N VAL A 67 -0.64 1.56 1.77
CA VAL A 67 0.32 1.69 2.87
C VAL A 67 -0.09 0.70 3.96
N VAL A 68 0.85 -0.12 4.40
CA VAL A 68 0.64 -1.10 5.46
C VAL A 68 1.65 -0.83 6.57
N SER A 69 1.19 -0.77 7.83
CA SER A 69 2.09 -0.68 8.98
C SER A 69 2.69 -2.04 9.37
N ASP A 70 3.77 -2.05 10.15
CA ASP A 70 4.30 -3.27 10.77
C ASP A 70 3.31 -3.96 11.71
N ARG A 71 2.20 -3.30 12.08
CA ARG A 71 1.12 -3.91 12.87
C ARG A 71 -0.10 -4.32 12.05
N GLY A 72 -0.01 -4.22 10.72
CA GLY A 72 -1.04 -4.71 9.80
C GLY A 72 -2.17 -3.74 9.51
N GLU A 73 -2.05 -2.47 9.93
CA GLU A 73 -2.99 -1.43 9.52
C GLU A 73 -2.81 -1.14 8.03
N VAL A 74 -3.86 -1.37 7.23
CA VAL A 74 -3.84 -1.10 5.79
C VAL A 74 -4.58 0.22 5.50
N ARG A 75 -3.93 1.10 4.75
CA ARG A 75 -4.48 2.38 4.30
C ARG A 75 -4.30 2.60 2.82
N PHE A 76 -5.31 3.20 2.21
CA PHE A 76 -5.23 3.69 0.84
C PHE A 76 -4.86 5.17 0.87
N THR A 77 -3.83 5.54 0.13
CA THR A 77 -3.35 6.92 0.04
C THR A 77 -3.22 7.36 -1.40
N ALA A 78 -3.03 8.66 -1.65
CA ALA A 78 -2.73 9.18 -2.96
C ALA A 78 -1.48 8.51 -3.55
N ASP A 79 -1.64 7.99 -4.76
CA ASP A 79 -0.52 7.47 -5.54
C ASP A 79 0.27 8.63 -6.16
N TYR A 80 1.52 8.77 -5.72
CA TYR A 80 2.49 9.74 -6.25
C TYR A 80 3.47 9.08 -7.23
N TYR A 81 3.37 7.78 -7.48
CA TYR A 81 4.22 7.07 -8.43
C TYR A 81 4.09 7.68 -9.84
N PRO A 82 5.19 7.83 -10.60
CA PRO A 82 6.56 7.35 -10.34
C PRO A 82 7.47 8.30 -9.53
N ASP A 83 6.93 9.36 -8.91
CA ASP A 83 7.72 10.29 -8.08
C ASP A 83 8.03 9.67 -6.70
N LEU A 84 9.07 8.84 -6.66
CA LEU A 84 9.50 8.12 -5.46
C LEU A 84 9.91 9.05 -4.31
N ASN A 85 10.40 10.26 -4.61
CA ASN A 85 10.75 11.24 -3.58
C ASN A 85 9.51 11.68 -2.80
N LYS A 86 8.42 12.04 -3.50
CA LYS A 86 7.14 12.37 -2.86
C LYS A 86 6.52 11.19 -2.14
N CYS A 87 6.62 9.99 -2.71
CA CYS A 87 6.15 8.77 -2.06
C CYS A 87 6.86 8.57 -0.72
N ARG A 88 8.18 8.80 -0.67
CA ARG A 88 8.99 8.67 0.54
C ARG A 88 8.63 9.74 1.59
N GLU A 89 8.55 11.01 1.19
CA GLU A 89 8.15 12.10 2.10
C GLU A 89 6.75 11.87 2.68
N TYR A 90 5.84 11.31 1.88
CA TYR A 90 4.50 10.96 2.35
C TYR A 90 4.55 9.77 3.32
N LEU A 91 5.33 8.74 2.98
CA LEU A 91 5.47 7.54 3.80
C LEU A 91 6.14 7.84 5.15
N GLU A 92 7.10 8.77 5.20
CA GLU A 92 7.68 9.28 6.45
C GLU A 92 6.60 9.87 7.36
N LYS A 93 5.74 10.75 6.83
CA LYS A 93 4.61 11.31 7.60
C LYS A 93 3.62 10.25 8.06
N MET A 94 3.36 9.22 7.25
CA MET A 94 2.51 8.10 7.64
C MET A 94 3.17 7.25 8.72
N SER A 95 4.46 7.00 8.64
CA SER A 95 5.20 6.27 9.66
C SER A 95 5.19 7.01 11.00
N ASP A 96 5.41 8.32 11.00
CA ASP A 96 5.32 9.13 12.21
C ASP A 96 3.90 9.07 12.79
N HIS A 97 2.87 9.14 11.93
CA HIS A 97 1.47 9.02 12.34
C HIS A 97 1.13 7.65 12.95
N PHE A 98 1.70 6.56 12.42
CA PHE A 98 1.54 5.23 13.01
C PHE A 98 2.24 5.14 14.36
N GLU A 99 3.47 5.67 14.46
CA GLU A 99 4.21 5.72 15.72
C GLU A 99 3.46 6.48 16.82
N GLU A 100 2.91 7.66 16.50
CA GLU A 100 2.08 8.46 17.42
C GLU A 100 0.82 7.71 17.90
N ARG A 101 0.30 6.80 17.08
CA ARG A 101 -0.89 6.01 17.38
C ARG A 101 -0.60 4.67 18.04
N GLY A 102 0.67 4.30 18.20
CA GLY A 102 1.04 2.95 18.59
C GLY A 102 0.51 1.95 17.57
N LEU A 103 0.77 2.20 16.29
CA LEU A 103 0.44 1.35 15.15
C LEU A 103 1.69 0.95 14.36
#